data_AF-A0A3R6SVZ7-F1
#
_entry.id   AF-A0A3R6SVZ7-F1
#
_cell.length_a   1.000
_cell.length_b   1.000
_cell.length_c   1.000
_cell.angle_alpha   90.00
_cell.angle_beta   90.00
_cell.angle_gamma   90.00
#
_symmetry.space_group_name_H-M   'P 1'
#
loop_
_entity.id
_entity.type
_entity.pdbx_description
1 polymer ?
#
loop_
_entity_poly.entity_id
_entity_poly.type
_entity_poly.pdbx_seq_one_letter_code
_entity_poly.pdbx_strand_id
1 'polypeptide(L)'
;MEFIDTQIISYKFKNDKEFFDGDIKGRQISSIVALEFLEIMVKNENRANMYPVKLRGFQPIMPFVMEHRKKGFELGKRSTDKLIIDFNGEFDSIVIYSNEAISYLINEKDIETLLLFAKNSLNKEDFKRFRERAQFLINNEITVVPVTQKTVVKMQCIYEDIKNEYNIKGNYRNSFMDLLILATAVENKERLITQDKELNKVLKKSCEYLSVSTCSKEISSIDYNDKHMEKDVKSDNKGYINNRWRIMIEKKKII
;
A
#
# COMPACT_ATOMS: atom_id res chain seq x y z
N MET A 1 11.28 -11.35 -7.50
CA MET A 1 10.95 -11.64 -6.11
C MET A 1 9.44 -11.94 -6.05
N GLU A 2 8.88 -12.21 -4.87
CA GLU A 2 7.43 -12.39 -4.70
C GLU A 2 6.86 -11.27 -3.84
N PHE A 3 5.70 -10.75 -4.23
CA PHE A 3 4.89 -9.87 -3.40
C PHE A 3 4.00 -10.69 -2.47
N ILE A 4 3.76 -10.15 -1.27
CA ILE A 4 2.77 -10.68 -0.32
C ILE A 4 1.79 -9.58 0.09
N ASP A 5 0.54 -9.97 0.34
CA ASP A 5 -0.50 -9.05 0.81
C ASP A 5 -0.50 -8.87 2.35
N THR A 6 -1.44 -8.05 2.82
CA THR A 6 -1.66 -7.76 4.25
C THR A 6 -2.07 -8.99 5.07
N GLN A 7 -2.75 -9.97 4.48
CA GLN A 7 -3.17 -11.18 5.19
C GLN A 7 -1.99 -12.11 5.43
N ILE A 8 -1.20 -12.40 4.39
CA ILE A 8 -0.02 -13.27 4.47
C ILE A 8 0.98 -12.74 5.51
N ILE A 9 1.26 -11.44 5.49
CA ILE A 9 2.18 -10.84 6.47
C ILE A 9 1.62 -10.89 7.90
N SER A 10 0.31 -10.74 8.05
CA SER A 10 -0.37 -10.81 9.35
C SER A 10 -0.35 -12.22 9.95
N TYR A 11 -0.56 -13.26 9.14
CA TYR A 11 -0.46 -14.65 9.60
C TYR A 11 0.94 -14.97 10.07
N LYS A 12 1.96 -14.57 9.28
CA LYS A 12 3.35 -14.80 9.67
C LYS A 12 3.71 -14.07 10.96
N PHE A 13 3.28 -12.81 11.12
CA PHE A 13 3.52 -12.03 12.35
C PHE A 13 2.88 -12.68 13.58
N LYS A 14 1.67 -13.25 13.44
CA LYS A 14 0.95 -13.96 14.52
C LYS A 14 1.47 -15.38 14.76
N ASN A 15 2.44 -15.86 13.98
CA ASN A 15 2.90 -17.25 13.97
C ASN A 15 1.76 -18.26 13.73
N ASP A 16 0.83 -17.89 12.84
CA ASP A 16 -0.35 -18.68 12.49
C ASP A 16 -0.04 -19.67 11.36
N LYS A 17 0.53 -20.82 11.75
CA LYS A 17 0.99 -21.85 10.81
C LYS A 17 -0.13 -22.61 10.11
N GLU A 18 -1.36 -22.53 10.62
CA GLU A 18 -2.51 -23.17 9.98
C GLU A 18 -2.82 -22.50 8.64
N PHE A 19 -2.76 -21.17 8.61
CA PHE A 19 -3.03 -20.38 7.41
C PHE A 19 -1.78 -20.15 6.56
N PHE A 20 -0.61 -19.91 7.17
CA PHE A 20 0.63 -19.69 6.42
C PHE A 20 1.91 -20.08 7.18
N ASP A 21 2.58 -21.13 6.73
CA ASP A 21 3.89 -21.58 7.25
C ASP A 21 5.07 -21.22 6.31
N GLY A 22 4.81 -20.52 5.20
CA GLY A 22 5.84 -20.12 4.24
C GLY A 22 6.85 -19.12 4.80
N ASP A 23 8.02 -19.04 4.18
CA ASP A 23 9.01 -18.00 4.50
C ASP A 23 8.62 -16.66 3.85
N ILE A 24 8.79 -15.56 4.58
CA ILE A 24 8.58 -14.19 4.08
C ILE A 24 9.89 -13.42 3.91
N LYS A 25 11.03 -14.00 4.32
CA LYS A 25 12.29 -13.28 4.33
C LYS A 25 12.66 -12.78 2.92
N GLY A 26 12.99 -11.50 2.81
CA GLY A 26 13.40 -10.87 1.54
C GLY A 26 12.27 -10.68 0.52
N ARG A 27 11.00 -10.90 0.90
CA ARG A 27 9.85 -10.66 0.02
C ARG A 27 9.50 -9.17 -0.08
N GLN A 28 8.67 -8.85 -1.06
CA GLN A 28 8.20 -7.49 -1.31
C GLN A 28 6.76 -7.30 -0.83
N ILE A 29 6.44 -6.08 -0.42
CA ILE A 29 5.07 -5.64 -0.16
C ILE A 29 4.84 -4.26 -0.77
N SER A 30 3.60 -3.93 -1.11
CA SER A 30 3.29 -2.54 -1.47
C SER A 30 3.32 -1.66 -0.22
N SER A 31 3.49 -0.35 -0.41
CA SER A 31 3.33 0.63 0.66
C SER A 31 1.94 0.58 1.31
N ILE A 32 0.91 0.16 0.58
CA ILE A 32 -0.45 -0.03 1.13
C ILE A 32 -0.43 -1.12 2.20
N VAL A 33 0.16 -2.28 1.89
CA VAL A 33 0.33 -3.36 2.87
C VAL A 33 1.11 -2.86 4.10
N ALA A 34 2.19 -2.11 3.89
CA ALA A 34 2.98 -1.56 5.00
C ALA A 34 2.15 -0.60 5.87
N LEU A 35 1.39 0.32 5.25
CA LEU A 35 0.55 1.29 5.96
C LEU A 35 -0.59 0.63 6.73
N GLU A 36 -1.19 -0.43 6.18
CA GLU A 36 -2.23 -1.22 6.85
C GLU A 36 -1.66 -2.06 7.99
N PHE A 37 -0.60 -2.82 7.72
CA PHE A 37 0.03 -3.69 8.69
C PHE A 37 0.60 -2.88 9.86
N LEU A 38 1.14 -1.69 9.62
CA LEU A 38 1.62 -0.81 10.69
C LEU A 38 0.51 0.02 11.35
N GLU A 39 -0.74 -0.11 10.92
CA GLU A 39 -1.89 0.68 11.40
C GLU A 39 -1.67 2.19 11.29
N ILE A 40 -0.92 2.62 10.27
CA ILE A 40 -0.72 4.03 9.94
C ILE A 40 -1.97 4.57 9.27
N MET A 41 -2.49 3.84 8.28
CA MET A 41 -3.71 4.21 7.58
C MET A 41 -4.95 3.85 8.41
N VAL A 42 -5.89 4.78 8.54
CA VAL A 42 -7.18 4.50 9.17
C VAL A 42 -8.15 3.96 8.11
N LYS A 43 -8.76 2.81 8.42
CA LYS A 43 -9.73 2.18 7.51
C LYS A 43 -10.90 3.11 7.24
N ASN A 44 -11.34 3.15 5.99
CA ASN A 44 -12.51 3.90 5.51
C ASN A 44 -12.43 5.43 5.63
N GLU A 45 -11.26 6.01 5.93
CA GLU A 45 -11.12 7.44 6.16
C GLU A 45 -9.90 8.03 5.45
N ASN A 46 -9.97 9.31 5.04
CA ASN A 46 -8.83 10.05 4.48
C ASN A 46 -7.94 10.63 5.60
N ARG A 47 -7.58 9.80 6.58
CA ARG A 47 -6.71 10.17 7.71
C ARG A 47 -5.72 9.05 8.03
N ALA A 48 -4.67 9.41 8.76
CA ALA A 48 -3.68 8.47 9.28
C ALA A 48 -3.48 8.69 10.78
N ASN A 49 -3.13 7.61 11.50
CA ASN A 49 -2.79 7.64 12.92
C ASN A 49 -1.43 8.31 13.18
N MET A 50 -0.56 8.32 12.18
CA MET A 50 0.70 9.07 12.19
C MET A 50 1.11 9.44 10.76
N TYR A 51 2.01 10.42 10.64
CA TYR A 51 2.41 10.96 9.34
C TYR A 51 3.95 11.01 9.21
N PRO A 52 4.63 9.85 9.09
CA PRO A 52 6.06 9.81 8.87
C PRO A 52 6.50 10.65 7.68
N VAL A 53 7.69 11.24 7.80
CA VAL A 53 8.31 12.02 6.72
C VAL A 53 9.75 11.56 6.55
N LYS A 54 10.23 11.59 5.31
CA LYS A 54 11.64 11.34 4.99
C LYS A 54 12.51 12.48 5.52
N LEU A 55 13.26 12.22 6.59
CA LEU A 55 14.21 13.18 7.16
C LEU A 55 15.61 12.93 6.58
N ARG A 56 15.94 13.50 5.42
CA ARG A 56 17.34 13.47 4.93
C ARG A 56 18.18 14.51 5.68
N GLY A 57 19.25 14.07 6.34
CA GLY A 57 20.34 14.95 6.82
C GLY A 57 20.12 15.73 8.12
N PHE A 58 19.02 15.50 8.84
CA PHE A 58 18.64 16.27 10.06
C PHE A 58 18.88 15.53 11.39
N GLN A 59 19.77 14.54 11.41
CA GLN A 59 19.87 13.59 12.52
C GLN A 59 20.32 14.13 13.90
N PRO A 60 21.07 15.26 14.07
CA PRO A 60 21.43 15.66 15.43
C PRO A 60 20.42 16.57 16.15
N ILE A 61 19.58 17.32 15.43
CA ILE A 61 18.87 18.49 16.01
C ILE A 61 17.34 18.28 16.15
N MET A 62 16.77 17.36 15.38
CA MET A 62 15.31 17.08 15.38
C MET A 62 14.72 16.62 16.72
N PRO A 63 15.39 15.73 17.50
CA PRO A 63 14.85 15.30 18.80
C PRO A 63 14.61 16.48 19.75
N PHE A 64 15.51 17.46 19.75
CA PHE A 64 15.43 18.67 20.59
C PHE A 64 14.33 19.65 20.16
N VAL A 65 14.02 19.75 18.87
CA VAL A 65 12.97 20.65 18.36
C VAL A 65 11.58 20.03 18.51
N MET A 66 11.49 18.70 18.50
CA MET A 66 10.22 17.95 18.54
C MET A 66 9.81 17.47 19.94
N GLU A 67 10.68 17.55 20.94
CA GLU A 67 10.36 17.19 22.35
C GLU A 67 9.35 18.13 23.03
N HIS A 68 8.99 19.25 22.39
CA HIS A 68 8.11 20.27 22.97
C HIS A 68 6.78 20.41 22.25
N ARG A 69 5.93 19.37 22.20
CA ARG A 69 4.49 19.56 21.91
C ARG A 69 3.60 18.60 22.70
N LYS A 70 2.44 19.12 23.10
CA LYS A 70 1.34 18.39 23.76
C LYS A 70 1.07 17.06 23.03
N LYS A 71 0.87 15.96 23.78
CA LYS A 71 0.40 14.67 23.24
C LYS A 71 -0.81 14.90 22.33
N GLY A 72 -0.84 14.25 21.17
CA GLY A 72 -1.92 14.37 20.18
C GLY A 72 -1.67 15.40 19.06
N PHE A 73 -0.46 15.95 18.94
CA PHE A 73 -0.09 16.76 17.78
C PHE A 73 0.14 15.86 16.55
N GLU A 74 -0.51 16.18 15.44
CA GLU A 74 -0.35 15.47 14.16
C GLU A 74 0.99 15.84 13.49
N LEU A 75 2.08 15.41 14.11
CA LEU A 75 3.45 15.61 13.65
C LEU A 75 3.62 15.09 12.22
N GLY A 76 4.21 15.92 11.36
CA GLY A 76 4.47 15.53 9.96
C GLY A 76 3.26 15.61 9.02
N LYS A 77 2.02 15.77 9.50
CA LYS A 77 0.81 15.77 8.63
C LYS A 77 0.87 16.75 7.46
N ARG A 78 1.44 17.93 7.70
CA ARG A 78 1.56 18.97 6.66
C ARG A 78 2.74 18.75 5.71
N SER A 79 3.66 17.85 6.05
CA SER A 79 4.96 17.70 5.37
C SER A 79 5.17 16.31 4.76
N THR A 80 4.41 15.30 5.20
CA THR A 80 4.43 13.96 4.60
C THR A 80 3.95 14.00 3.16
N ASP A 81 4.41 13.03 2.38
CA ASP A 81 3.92 12.84 1.02
C ASP A 81 2.46 12.35 1.01
N LYS A 82 1.74 12.74 -0.04
CA LYS A 82 0.36 12.31 -0.25
C LYS A 82 0.17 11.83 -1.67
N LEU A 83 -0.51 10.69 -1.80
CA LEU A 83 -1.08 10.21 -3.04
C LEU A 83 -2.59 10.40 -2.98
N ILE A 84 -3.12 11.25 -3.86
CA ILE A 84 -4.54 11.53 -3.97
C ILE A 84 -5.04 10.88 -5.26
N ILE A 85 -6.00 9.96 -5.13
CA ILE A 85 -6.69 9.31 -6.24
C ILE A 85 -8.09 9.92 -6.30
N ASP A 86 -8.33 10.69 -7.36
CA ASP A 86 -9.62 11.30 -7.65
C ASP A 86 -10.34 10.48 -8.74
N PHE A 87 -11.46 9.87 -8.35
CA PHE A 87 -12.27 9.00 -9.19
C PHE A 87 -13.23 9.77 -10.12
N ASN A 88 -13.06 11.08 -10.28
CA ASN A 88 -13.91 11.95 -11.09
C ASN A 88 -15.42 11.83 -10.79
N GLY A 89 -15.77 11.66 -9.51
CA GLY A 89 -17.16 11.54 -9.07
C GLY A 89 -17.79 10.15 -9.21
N GLU A 90 -17.05 9.13 -9.65
CA GLU A 90 -17.51 7.73 -9.57
C GLU A 90 -17.53 7.23 -8.12
N PHE A 91 -16.54 7.67 -7.33
CA PHE A 91 -16.38 7.41 -5.90
C PHE A 91 -15.77 8.64 -5.21
N ASP A 92 -15.80 8.70 -3.87
CA ASP A 92 -15.05 9.76 -3.16
C ASP A 92 -13.55 9.56 -3.32
N SER A 93 -12.82 10.66 -3.45
CA SER A 93 -11.37 10.61 -3.56
C SER A 93 -10.72 9.92 -2.36
N ILE A 94 -9.67 9.14 -2.64
CA ILE A 94 -8.86 8.48 -1.62
C ILE A 94 -7.55 9.25 -1.45
N VAL A 95 -7.18 9.50 -0.20
CA VAL A 95 -5.89 10.11 0.17
C VAL A 95 -5.07 9.11 0.96
N ILE A 96 -3.95 8.71 0.39
CA ILE A 96 -2.96 7.83 1.02
C ILE A 96 -1.78 8.69 1.46
N TYR A 97 -1.51 8.70 2.76
CA TYR A 97 -0.42 9.45 3.37
C TYR A 97 0.83 8.58 3.54
N SER A 98 2.01 9.20 3.51
CA SER A 98 3.29 8.56 3.82
C SER A 98 3.65 7.39 2.89
N ASN A 99 3.15 7.38 1.66
CA ASN A 99 3.35 6.33 0.66
C ASN A 99 4.84 6.12 0.32
N GLU A 100 5.56 7.20 -0.03
CA GLU A 100 6.99 7.17 -0.29
C GLU A 100 7.80 7.18 1.01
N ALA A 101 7.35 7.94 2.02
CA ALA A 101 8.05 8.04 3.29
C ALA A 101 8.16 6.67 3.99
N ILE A 102 7.07 5.89 4.08
CA ILE A 102 7.13 4.58 4.74
C ILE A 102 8.01 3.60 3.98
N SER A 103 7.93 3.63 2.65
CA SER A 103 8.74 2.77 1.79
C SER A 103 10.22 3.05 2.01
N TYR A 104 10.60 4.32 2.04
CA TYR A 104 11.98 4.73 2.32
C TYR A 104 12.44 4.32 3.72
N LEU A 105 11.67 4.64 4.75
CA LEU A 105 12.08 4.43 6.14
C LEU A 105 12.25 2.94 6.47
N ILE A 106 11.39 2.06 5.95
CA ILE A 106 11.52 0.62 6.15
C ILE A 106 12.71 0.06 5.36
N ASN A 107 12.85 0.43 4.08
CA ASN A 107 13.92 -0.10 3.23
C ASN A 107 15.32 0.32 3.70
N GLU A 108 15.47 1.56 4.20
CA GLU A 108 16.72 2.05 4.79
C GLU A 108 16.93 1.60 6.24
N LYS A 109 15.98 0.84 6.81
CA LYS A 109 16.01 0.37 8.20
C LYS A 109 16.11 1.52 9.21
N ASP A 110 15.54 2.69 8.88
CA ASP A 110 15.52 3.89 9.73
C ASP A 110 14.42 3.77 10.81
N ILE A 111 14.66 2.85 11.74
CA ILE A 111 13.74 2.57 12.85
C ILE A 111 13.65 3.75 13.81
N GLU A 112 14.72 4.52 13.99
CA GLU A 112 14.76 5.66 14.92
C GLU A 112 13.78 6.75 14.48
N THR A 113 13.79 7.10 13.18
CA THR A 113 12.84 8.07 12.64
C THR A 113 11.40 7.56 12.73
N LEU A 114 11.16 6.28 12.45
CA LEU A 114 9.81 5.69 12.61
C LEU A 114 9.30 5.78 14.05
N LEU A 115 10.15 5.43 15.02
CA LEU A 115 9.80 5.48 16.44
C LEU A 115 9.63 6.92 16.94
N LEU A 116 10.34 7.90 16.38
CA LEU A 116 10.13 9.32 16.68
C LEU A 116 8.70 9.76 16.32
N PHE A 117 8.23 9.46 15.09
CA PHE A 117 6.87 9.80 14.68
C PHE A 117 5.83 9.04 15.53
N ALA A 118 6.04 7.73 15.72
CA ALA A 118 5.13 6.90 16.52
C ALA A 118 4.99 7.39 17.96
N LYS A 119 6.10 7.73 18.64
CA LYS A 119 6.10 8.20 20.04
C LYS A 119 5.32 9.52 20.22
N ASN A 120 5.28 10.36 19.19
CA ASN A 120 4.61 11.66 19.23
C ASN A 120 3.13 11.60 18.82
N SER A 121 2.73 10.58 18.06
CA SER A 121 1.37 10.47 17.51
C SER A 121 0.51 9.38 18.17
N LEU A 122 1.11 8.28 18.63
CA LEU A 122 0.39 7.12 19.15
C LEU A 122 0.29 7.10 20.67
N ASN A 123 -0.72 6.43 21.22
CA ASN A 123 -0.77 6.10 22.64
C ASN A 123 0.26 5.00 22.98
N LYS A 124 0.41 4.68 24.27
CA LYS A 124 1.44 3.73 24.75
C LYS A 124 1.26 2.31 24.18
N GLU A 125 0.01 1.85 24.06
CA GLU A 125 -0.31 0.50 23.59
C GLU A 125 -0.09 0.39 22.09
N ASP A 126 -0.60 1.36 21.33
CA ASP A 126 -0.43 1.44 19.88
C ASP A 126 1.05 1.64 19.51
N PHE A 127 1.81 2.42 20.26
CA PHE A 127 3.26 2.56 20.07
C PHE A 127 4.00 1.23 20.22
N LYS A 128 3.65 0.42 21.24
CA LYS A 128 4.27 -0.88 21.46
C LYS A 128 3.98 -1.82 20.28
N ARG A 129 2.71 -1.89 19.86
CA ARG A 129 2.28 -2.71 18.72
C ARG A 129 2.95 -2.26 17.41
N PHE A 130 3.01 -0.96 17.18
CA PHE A 130 3.71 -0.38 16.04
C PHE A 130 5.20 -0.77 16.03
N ARG A 131 5.89 -0.62 17.16
CA ARG A 131 7.31 -0.97 17.28
C ARG A 131 7.57 -2.43 16.94
N GLU A 132 6.76 -3.34 17.49
CA GLU A 132 6.89 -4.78 17.23
C GLU A 132 6.70 -5.10 15.75
N ARG A 133 5.69 -4.52 15.10
CA ARG A 133 5.43 -4.73 13.67
C ARG A 133 6.49 -4.10 12.76
N ALA A 134 6.95 -2.88 13.06
CA ALA A 134 8.01 -2.23 12.30
C ALA A 134 9.33 -3.03 12.38
N GLN A 135 9.69 -3.50 13.58
CA GLN A 135 10.87 -4.34 13.76
C GLN A 135 10.72 -5.68 13.03
N PHE A 136 9.51 -6.26 13.01
CA PHE A 136 9.23 -7.48 12.27
C PHE A 136 9.49 -7.33 10.76
N LEU A 137 9.04 -6.23 10.15
CA LEU A 137 9.32 -5.95 8.72
C LEU A 137 10.82 -5.87 8.45
N ILE A 138 11.55 -5.11 9.27
CA ILE A 138 13.00 -4.89 9.13
C ILE A 138 13.79 -6.20 9.33
N ASN A 139 13.44 -6.98 10.36
CA ASN A 139 14.13 -8.24 10.68
C ASN A 139 13.92 -9.32 9.62
N ASN A 140 12.77 -9.31 8.94
CA ASN A 140 12.49 -10.21 7.83
C ASN A 140 12.99 -9.65 6.48
N GLU A 141 13.74 -8.54 6.48
CA GLU A 141 14.29 -7.95 5.24
C GLU A 141 13.19 -7.66 4.20
N ILE A 142 11.99 -7.28 4.66
CA ILE A 142 10.86 -6.98 3.79
C ILE A 142 11.15 -5.69 3.02
N THR A 143 11.03 -5.75 1.70
CA THR A 143 11.15 -4.57 0.84
C THR A 143 9.77 -3.97 0.59
N VAL A 144 9.61 -2.68 0.85
CA VAL A 144 8.38 -1.94 0.64
C VAL A 144 8.47 -1.14 -0.66
N VAL A 145 7.52 -1.36 -1.57
CA VAL A 145 7.46 -0.71 -2.87
C VAL A 145 6.36 0.36 -2.86
N PRO A 146 6.70 1.65 -3.12
CA PRO A 146 5.71 2.72 -3.11
C PRO A 146 4.75 2.59 -4.29
N VAL A 147 3.48 2.93 -4.05
CA VAL A 147 2.49 3.08 -5.13
C VAL A 147 2.89 4.28 -5.99
N THR A 148 2.96 4.06 -7.30
CA THR A 148 3.32 5.09 -8.28
C THR A 148 2.11 5.48 -9.13
N GLN A 149 2.28 6.50 -9.98
CA GLN A 149 1.28 6.83 -11.00
C GLN A 149 1.01 5.65 -11.95
N LYS A 150 2.04 4.87 -12.31
CA LYS A 150 1.87 3.69 -13.16
C LYS A 150 1.06 2.60 -12.43
N THR A 151 1.26 2.44 -11.11
CA THR A 151 0.45 1.53 -10.29
C THR A 151 -1.03 1.87 -10.40
N VAL A 152 -1.39 3.14 -10.23
CA VAL A 152 -2.79 3.57 -10.28
C VAL A 152 -3.39 3.42 -11.68
N VAL A 153 -2.61 3.67 -12.75
CA VAL A 153 -3.07 3.40 -14.12
C VAL A 153 -3.36 1.90 -14.32
N LYS A 154 -2.47 1.02 -13.84
CA LYS A 154 -2.71 -0.43 -13.89
C LYS A 154 -3.92 -0.85 -13.07
N MET A 155 -4.07 -0.29 -11.87
CA MET A 155 -5.24 -0.50 -11.01
C MET A 155 -6.53 -0.11 -11.74
N GLN A 156 -6.55 1.03 -12.43
CA GLN A 156 -7.70 1.46 -13.22
C GLN A 156 -8.01 0.46 -14.35
N CYS A 157 -7.00 -0.03 -15.08
CA CYS A 157 -7.20 -1.05 -16.11
C CYS A 157 -7.81 -2.34 -15.53
N ILE A 158 -7.25 -2.85 -14.43
CA ILE A 158 -7.77 -4.04 -13.75
C ILE A 158 -9.20 -3.80 -13.29
N TYR A 159 -9.49 -2.64 -12.70
CA TYR A 159 -10.84 -2.26 -12.27
C TYR A 159 -11.83 -2.30 -13.43
N GLU A 160 -11.49 -1.68 -14.56
CA GLU A 160 -12.32 -1.65 -15.76
C GLU A 160 -12.66 -3.05 -16.30
N ASP A 161 -11.71 -3.98 -16.21
CA ASP A 161 -11.93 -5.38 -16.62
C ASP A 161 -12.91 -6.11 -15.68
N ILE A 162 -12.86 -5.83 -14.36
CA ILE A 162 -13.67 -6.56 -13.36
C ILE A 162 -14.97 -5.87 -12.96
N LYS A 163 -15.16 -4.56 -13.25
CA LYS A 163 -16.21 -3.73 -12.64
C LYS A 163 -17.65 -4.20 -12.88
N ASN A 164 -17.88 -4.96 -13.95
CA ASN A 164 -19.20 -5.52 -14.26
C ASN A 164 -19.52 -6.79 -13.46
N GLU A 165 -18.49 -7.41 -12.87
CA GLU A 165 -18.61 -8.68 -12.15
C GLU A 165 -18.30 -8.54 -10.65
N TYR A 166 -17.50 -7.54 -10.28
CA TYR A 166 -17.05 -7.30 -8.92
C TYR A 166 -17.82 -6.14 -8.28
N ASN A 167 -18.58 -6.42 -7.22
CA ASN A 167 -19.41 -5.42 -6.56
C ASN A 167 -18.61 -4.57 -5.55
N ILE A 168 -18.04 -3.47 -6.04
CA ILE A 168 -17.20 -2.56 -5.23
C ILE A 168 -18.02 -1.64 -4.30
N LYS A 169 -19.30 -1.39 -4.58
CA LYS A 169 -20.06 -0.28 -3.97
C LYS A 169 -20.23 -0.35 -2.45
N GLY A 170 -20.23 -1.55 -1.86
CA GLY A 170 -20.40 -1.71 -0.41
C GLY A 170 -19.18 -1.35 0.43
N ASN A 171 -17.96 -1.44 -0.15
CA ASN A 171 -16.71 -1.22 0.56
C ASN A 171 -15.59 -0.82 -0.41
N TYR A 172 -15.84 0.23 -1.21
CA TYR A 172 -14.98 0.57 -2.34
C TYR A 172 -13.53 0.86 -1.92
N ARG A 173 -13.34 1.42 -0.72
CA ARG A 173 -12.01 1.73 -0.20
C ARG A 173 -11.18 0.48 0.01
N ASN A 174 -11.73 -0.55 0.67
CA ASN A 174 -11.01 -1.80 0.88
C ASN A 174 -10.68 -2.46 -0.46
N SER A 175 -11.69 -2.64 -1.32
CA SER A 175 -11.50 -3.19 -2.66
C SER A 175 -10.43 -2.44 -3.46
N PHE A 176 -10.37 -1.11 -3.36
CA PHE A 176 -9.35 -0.33 -4.04
C PHE A 176 -7.96 -0.45 -3.43
N MET A 177 -7.84 -0.66 -2.11
CA MET A 177 -6.55 -1.01 -1.49
C MET A 177 -6.07 -2.38 -2.00
N ASP A 178 -6.95 -3.38 -2.04
CA ASP A 178 -6.64 -4.72 -2.58
C ASP A 178 -6.20 -4.63 -4.05
N LEU A 179 -6.90 -3.84 -4.87
CA LEU A 179 -6.52 -3.58 -6.26
C LEU A 179 -5.19 -2.82 -6.40
N LEU A 180 -4.88 -1.89 -5.50
CA LEU A 180 -3.57 -1.22 -5.50
C LEU A 180 -2.44 -2.18 -5.15
N ILE A 181 -2.65 -3.10 -4.21
CA ILE A 181 -1.68 -4.16 -3.87
C ILE A 181 -1.40 -5.02 -5.09
N LEU A 182 -2.45 -5.51 -5.76
CA LEU A 182 -2.34 -6.28 -7.00
C LEU A 182 -1.64 -5.48 -8.11
N ALA A 183 -2.08 -4.26 -8.35
CA ALA A 183 -1.50 -3.41 -9.39
C ALA A 183 -0.01 -3.13 -9.14
N THR A 184 0.42 -3.06 -7.88
CA THR A 184 1.83 -2.88 -7.52
C THR A 184 2.65 -4.10 -7.94
N ALA A 185 2.17 -5.32 -7.65
CA ALA A 185 2.84 -6.55 -8.08
C ALA A 185 2.89 -6.66 -9.62
N VAL A 186 1.77 -6.36 -10.29
CA VAL A 186 1.67 -6.36 -11.76
C VAL A 186 2.58 -5.29 -12.39
N GLU A 187 2.73 -4.12 -11.78
CA GLU A 187 3.70 -3.10 -12.23
C GLU A 187 5.13 -3.64 -12.23
N ASN A 188 5.52 -4.33 -11.17
CA ASN A 188 6.86 -4.87 -10.99
C ASN A 188 7.07 -6.21 -11.72
N LYS A 189 6.06 -6.72 -12.43
CA LYS A 189 6.05 -8.03 -13.10
C LYS A 189 6.40 -9.17 -12.15
N GLU A 190 5.93 -9.06 -10.91
CA GLU A 190 6.17 -10.05 -9.87
C GLU A 190 4.87 -10.77 -9.50
N ARG A 191 5.02 -11.99 -8.98
CA ARG A 191 3.92 -12.80 -8.46
C ARG A 191 3.39 -12.20 -7.16
N LEU A 192 2.07 -12.10 -7.02
CA LEU A 192 1.41 -11.78 -5.74
C LEU A 192 0.93 -13.06 -5.04
N ILE A 193 1.29 -13.25 -3.78
CA ILE A 193 0.75 -14.29 -2.89
C ILE A 193 -0.34 -13.66 -2.00
N THR A 194 -1.56 -14.20 -2.07
CA THR A 194 -2.75 -13.63 -1.41
C THR A 194 -3.77 -14.69 -1.00
N GLN A 195 -4.62 -14.38 -0.02
CA GLN A 195 -5.76 -15.21 0.38
C GLN A 195 -7.13 -14.61 0.00
N ASP A 196 -7.17 -13.53 -0.78
CA ASP A 196 -8.44 -12.92 -1.21
C ASP A 196 -9.19 -13.82 -2.23
N LYS A 197 -10.08 -14.67 -1.72
CA LYS A 197 -10.86 -15.61 -2.53
C LYS A 197 -11.85 -14.92 -3.46
N GLU A 198 -12.36 -13.73 -3.10
CA GLU A 198 -13.39 -13.05 -3.88
C GLU A 198 -12.76 -12.37 -5.09
N LEU A 199 -11.72 -11.57 -4.86
CA LEU A 199 -10.98 -10.92 -5.93
C LEU A 199 -10.37 -11.96 -6.89
N ASN A 200 -9.75 -13.03 -6.37
CA ASN A 200 -9.15 -14.09 -7.18
C ASN A 200 -10.15 -14.76 -8.15
N LYS A 201 -11.40 -14.96 -7.72
CA LYS A 201 -12.44 -15.55 -8.57
C LYS A 201 -12.78 -14.66 -9.76
N VAL A 202 -12.89 -13.35 -9.52
CA VAL A 202 -13.23 -12.40 -10.59
C VAL A 202 -12.04 -12.20 -11.54
N LEU A 203 -10.82 -12.06 -11.00
CA LEU A 203 -9.62 -11.93 -11.84
C LEU A 203 -9.45 -13.11 -12.80
N LYS A 204 -9.69 -14.34 -12.32
CA LYS A 204 -9.61 -15.55 -13.15
C LYS A 204 -10.60 -15.55 -14.32
N LYS A 205 -11.74 -14.86 -14.17
CA LYS A 205 -12.80 -14.80 -15.18
C LYS A 205 -12.62 -13.62 -16.14
N SER A 206 -12.16 -12.47 -15.63
CA SER A 206 -12.19 -11.20 -16.35
C SER A 206 -10.82 -10.71 -16.84
N CYS A 207 -9.71 -11.24 -16.31
CA CYS A 207 -8.36 -10.74 -16.63
C CYS A 207 -7.50 -11.84 -17.29
N GLU A 208 -7.53 -11.95 -18.61
CA GLU A 208 -6.78 -12.97 -19.38
C GLU A 208 -5.24 -12.85 -19.24
N TYR A 209 -4.72 -11.67 -18.86
CA TYR A 209 -3.30 -11.43 -18.62
C TYR A 209 -2.86 -11.79 -17.19
N LEU A 210 -3.77 -12.25 -16.33
CA LEU A 210 -3.46 -12.70 -14.97
C LEU A 210 -3.74 -14.19 -14.85
N SER A 211 -2.75 -14.92 -14.35
CA SER A 211 -2.87 -16.35 -14.07
C SER A 211 -2.98 -16.57 -12.57
N VAL A 212 -4.17 -16.98 -12.12
CA VAL A 212 -4.43 -17.29 -10.71
C VAL A 212 -4.26 -18.79 -10.48
N SER A 213 -3.30 -19.18 -9.65
CA SER A 213 -3.05 -20.57 -9.27
C SER A 213 -3.15 -20.76 -7.75
N THR A 214 -3.75 -21.87 -7.32
CA THR A 214 -3.94 -22.17 -5.90
C THR A 214 -2.69 -22.88 -5.36
N CYS A 215 -2.03 -22.28 -4.36
CA CYS A 215 -0.82 -22.82 -3.73
C CYS A 215 -1.13 -23.71 -2.53
N SER A 216 -2.19 -23.39 -1.77
CA SER A 216 -2.67 -24.18 -0.62
C SER A 216 -4.19 -24.02 -0.47
N LYS A 217 -4.81 -24.62 0.57
CA LYS A 217 -6.28 -24.62 0.75
C LYS A 217 -6.92 -23.23 0.67
N GLU A 218 -6.17 -22.17 0.97
CA GLU A 218 -6.71 -20.81 0.98
C GLU A 218 -5.79 -19.75 0.35
N ILE A 219 -4.56 -20.10 0.00
CA ILE A 219 -3.60 -19.17 -0.60
C ILE A 219 -3.54 -19.37 -2.10
N SER A 220 -3.69 -18.28 -2.83
CA SER A 220 -3.48 -18.19 -4.25
C SER A 220 -2.18 -17.43 -4.56
N SER A 221 -1.60 -17.74 -5.70
CA SER A 221 -0.64 -16.90 -6.38
C SER A 221 -1.28 -16.30 -7.63
N ILE A 222 -0.96 -15.04 -7.90
CA ILE A 222 -1.37 -14.33 -9.10
C ILE A 222 -0.10 -13.99 -9.86
N ASP A 223 0.06 -14.60 -11.03
CA ASP A 223 1.14 -14.35 -11.97
C ASP A 223 0.68 -13.41 -13.08
N TYR A 224 1.58 -12.54 -13.52
CA TYR A 224 1.33 -11.63 -14.63
C TYR A 224 1.92 -12.20 -15.94
N ASN A 225 1.13 -12.17 -17.02
CA ASN A 225 1.53 -12.66 -18.33
C ASN A 225 1.59 -11.49 -19.34
N ASP A 226 2.79 -11.22 -19.86
CA ASP A 226 3.08 -10.10 -20.77
C ASP A 226 2.29 -10.15 -22.10
N LYS A 227 1.69 -11.29 -22.47
CA LYS A 227 1.08 -11.50 -23.80
C LYS A 227 -0.13 -10.63 -24.14
N HIS A 228 -0.73 -9.91 -23.18
CA HIS A 228 -2.05 -9.29 -23.40
C HIS A 228 -2.23 -7.85 -22.88
N MET A 229 -1.25 -7.24 -22.18
CA MET A 229 -1.36 -5.83 -21.74
C MET A 229 -0.85 -4.81 -22.78
N GLU A 230 -0.59 -5.20 -24.03
CA GLU A 230 -0.38 -4.25 -25.14
C GLU A 230 -1.67 -3.55 -25.59
N LYS A 231 -2.66 -3.39 -24.69
CA LYS A 231 -3.54 -2.23 -24.78
C LYS A 231 -2.78 -1.02 -24.26
N ASP A 232 -1.80 -0.60 -25.06
CA ASP A 232 -1.34 0.78 -25.00
C ASP A 232 -2.59 1.66 -25.04
N VAL A 233 -2.73 2.43 -23.97
CA VAL A 233 -3.84 3.34 -23.75
C VAL A 233 -3.85 4.32 -24.92
N LYS A 234 -4.63 4.01 -25.96
CA LYS A 234 -4.82 4.90 -27.10
C LYS A 234 -5.18 6.27 -26.55
N SER A 235 -4.36 7.26 -26.90
CA SER A 235 -4.69 8.66 -26.75
C SER A 235 -5.81 8.98 -27.74
N ASP A 236 -7.04 8.58 -27.42
CA ASP A 236 -8.21 9.05 -28.16
C ASP A 236 -8.46 10.51 -27.79
N ASN A 237 -7.63 11.40 -28.36
CA ASN A 237 -7.86 12.83 -28.45
C ASN A 237 -8.97 13.10 -29.49
N LYS A 238 -10.18 12.65 -29.19
CA LYS A 238 -11.39 13.04 -29.92
C LYS A 238 -12.45 13.49 -28.92
N GLY A 239 -12.32 14.71 -28.39
CA GLY A 239 -13.45 15.50 -27.85
C GLY A 239 -14.36 14.92 -26.75
N TYR A 240 -14.10 13.72 -26.21
CA TYR A 240 -14.90 13.10 -25.16
C TYR A 240 -14.35 13.47 -23.78
N ILE A 241 -15.27 13.70 -22.83
CA ILE A 241 -15.01 14.04 -21.43
C ILE A 241 -13.94 13.09 -20.87
N ASN A 242 -12.85 13.66 -20.34
CA ASN A 242 -11.71 12.90 -19.81
C ASN A 242 -12.13 12.19 -18.51
N ASN A 243 -12.69 10.99 -18.61
CA ASN A 243 -13.15 10.18 -17.48
C ASN A 243 -12.01 9.48 -16.72
N ARG A 244 -10.73 9.75 -17.05
CA ARG A 244 -9.58 9.11 -16.40
C ARG A 244 -9.39 9.60 -14.97
N TRP A 245 -9.28 8.68 -14.03
CA TRP A 245 -8.98 9.03 -12.63
C TRP A 245 -7.75 9.93 -12.55
N ARG A 246 -7.86 11.01 -11.79
CA ARG A 246 -6.78 12.00 -11.66
C ARG A 246 -5.91 11.62 -10.48
N ILE A 247 -4.61 11.69 -10.68
CA ILE A 247 -3.62 11.35 -9.66
C ILE A 247 -2.86 12.63 -9.34
N MET A 248 -2.91 13.02 -8.07
CA MET A 248 -2.07 14.10 -7.56
C MET A 248 -1.10 13.52 -6.54
N ILE A 249 0.19 13.66 -6.83
CA ILE A 249 1.26 13.32 -5.89
C ILE A 249 1.78 14.62 -5.30
N GLU A 250 1.43 14.88 -4.04
CA GLU A 250 1.96 16.04 -3.31
C GLU A 250 3.24 15.63 -2.59
N LYS A 251 4.37 16.13 -3.08
CA LYS A 251 5.67 16.02 -2.40
C LYS A 251 6.05 17.38 -1.86
N LYS A 252 6.13 17.54 -0.55
CA LYS A 252 6.77 18.72 0.01
C LYS A 252 8.25 18.46 0.20
N LYS A 253 9.07 19.32 -0.42
CA LYS A 253 10.48 19.42 -0.04
C LYS A 253 10.50 19.95 1.40
N ILE A 254 11.03 19.16 2.32
CA ILE A 254 11.54 19.72 3.57
C ILE A 254 12.75 20.55 3.12
N ILE A 255 12.62 21.88 3.16
CA ILE A 255 13.74 22.82 3.01
C ILE A 255 14.51 22.82 4.31
#